data_AF-A0A352MWE8-F1
#
_entry.id   AF-A0A352MWE8-F1
#
_cell.length_a   1.000
_cell.length_b   1.000
_cell.length_c   1.000
_cell.angle_alpha   90.00
_cell.angle_beta   90.00
_cell.angle_gamma   90.00
#
_symmetry.space_group_name_H-M   'P 1'
#
loop_
_entity.id
_entity.type
_entity.pdbx_description
1 polymer ?
#
loop_
_entity_poly.entity_id
_entity_poly.type
_entity_poly.pdbx_seq_one_letter_code
_entity_poly.pdbx_strand_id
1 'polypeptide(L)'
;MDNIDSSKGLNDFVPIQDWFNEMHAKNTSQKVRTVLKNKGESGISLTNNVPYGYKKDETDKNKWVIDEQSVKVVKEIYNLFIQGHGTFEIARILSERNIMTPAEYFTSIGRTFPTKLQTFKHQWNATTVANILDRQEYIGDTVNFKYTIRSYKDKTKVALPKENWQIFKNTHEPIIDEYTWNIAQQLRNNRKKPTRSGKKSIFSGLLFCYDCGKKLYFQSPVTDTKAKDHYRCSSYKNNTSLCSSHYISDEVLQSLVLENLQKVISYMKDYKDLFIQEQLDKSSKEEAKELANNKKELEKAKHRIIEIDNLFQHIYEDNISGKLTDERFKNLSFNYDKEQQELKIKIEQLSKQINNTERKTTDLTQFISNVKKYTEITELTPEILNELIEKILVHQAETIDGKKTQEIDIYYRGVGIISFPVSLEDMTMVIEKMLNERITA
;
A
#
# COMPACT_ATOMS: atom_id res chain seq x y z
N MET A 1 -4.44 -10.09 46.14
CA MET A 1 -4.50 -10.30 47.59
C MET A 1 -4.20 -11.75 47.84
N ASP A 2 -2.91 -12.10 47.77
CA ASP A 2 -2.46 -13.42 48.21
C ASP A 2 -1.92 -13.22 49.63
N ASN A 3 -2.38 -14.03 50.60
CA ASN A 3 -1.94 -14.07 52.01
C ASN A 3 -2.39 -12.95 52.97
N ILE A 4 -3.63 -12.44 52.88
CA ILE A 4 -4.22 -11.65 53.99
C ILE A 4 -5.24 -12.52 54.71
N ASP A 5 -4.85 -13.06 55.86
CA ASP A 5 -5.74 -13.78 56.78
C ASP A 5 -6.62 -12.76 57.52
N SER A 6 -7.82 -12.50 56.97
CA SER A 6 -8.80 -11.56 57.52
C SER A 6 -9.31 -11.96 58.92
N SER A 7 -8.99 -13.16 59.41
CA SER A 7 -9.37 -13.65 60.73
C SER A 7 -8.49 -13.14 61.87
N LYS A 8 -7.29 -12.59 61.59
CA LYS A 8 -6.32 -12.13 62.61
C LYS A 8 -6.21 -10.61 62.77
N GLY A 9 -7.10 -9.85 62.13
CA GLY A 9 -7.07 -8.39 62.08
C GLY A 9 -6.21 -7.86 60.92
N LEU A 10 -6.59 -6.70 60.38
CA LEU A 10 -5.87 -6.04 59.30
C LEU A 10 -4.53 -5.53 59.84
N ASN A 11 -3.42 -6.04 59.31
CA ASN A 11 -2.10 -5.54 59.63
C ASN A 11 -1.96 -4.10 59.08
N ASP A 12 -1.55 -3.14 59.92
CA ASP A 12 -1.38 -1.73 59.55
C ASP A 12 -0.41 -1.52 58.37
N PHE A 13 0.45 -2.51 58.09
CA PHE A 13 1.38 -2.50 56.96
C PHE A 13 0.78 -2.97 55.62
N VAL A 14 -0.48 -3.44 55.57
CA VAL A 14 -1.15 -3.90 54.33
C VAL A 14 -1.13 -2.83 53.22
N PRO A 15 -1.44 -1.54 53.47
CA PRO A 15 -1.38 -0.52 52.43
C PRO A 15 0.02 -0.33 51.84
N ILE A 16 1.07 -0.51 52.67
CA ILE A 16 2.47 -0.40 52.23
C ILE A 16 2.84 -1.62 51.36
N GLN A 17 2.44 -2.82 51.76
CA GLN A 17 2.66 -4.04 50.96
C GLN A 17 1.92 -3.98 49.62
N ASP A 18 0.67 -3.51 49.61
CA ASP A 18 -0.09 -3.31 48.38
C ASP A 18 0.56 -2.29 47.46
N TRP A 19 1.10 -1.20 48.02
CA TRP A 19 1.86 -0.23 47.26
C TRP A 19 3.13 -0.83 46.63
N PHE A 20 3.89 -1.63 47.37
CA PHE A 20 5.06 -2.34 46.81
C PHE A 20 4.64 -3.31 45.71
N ASN A 21 3.59 -4.11 45.92
CA ASN A 21 3.06 -5.02 44.91
C ASN A 21 2.64 -4.28 43.64
N GLU A 22 1.99 -3.13 43.77
CA GLU A 22 1.63 -2.26 42.65
C GLU A 22 2.87 -1.74 41.91
N MET A 23 3.89 -1.29 42.65
CA MET A 23 5.14 -0.80 42.07
C MET A 23 5.90 -1.91 41.33
N HIS A 24 5.94 -3.12 41.91
CA HIS A 24 6.53 -4.30 41.26
C HIS A 24 5.80 -4.68 39.97
N ALA A 25 4.47 -4.66 39.98
CA ALA A 25 3.66 -4.92 38.79
C ALA A 25 3.91 -3.86 37.69
N LYS A 26 3.97 -2.57 38.08
CA LYS A 26 4.27 -1.45 37.17
C LYS A 26 5.66 -1.58 36.55
N ASN A 27 6.68 -1.82 37.37
CA ASN A 27 8.07 -1.96 36.91
C ASN A 27 8.25 -3.16 35.97
N THR A 28 7.65 -4.30 36.31
CA THR A 28 7.67 -5.50 35.46
C THR A 28 7.01 -5.22 34.11
N SER A 29 5.84 -4.56 34.13
CA SER A 29 5.17 -4.17 32.89
C SER A 29 5.99 -3.20 32.05
N GLN A 30 6.70 -2.24 32.67
CA GLN A 30 7.57 -1.31 31.95
C GLN A 30 8.74 -2.05 31.29
N LYS A 31 9.42 -2.95 32.02
CA LYS A 31 10.51 -3.77 31.48
C LYS A 31 10.06 -4.61 30.28
N VAL A 32 8.92 -5.30 30.41
CA VAL A 32 8.36 -6.11 29.31
C VAL A 32 8.03 -5.22 28.11
N ARG A 33 7.45 -4.04 28.32
CA ARG A 33 7.17 -3.08 27.24
C ARG A 33 8.45 -2.62 26.55
N THR A 34 9.51 -2.32 27.29
CA THR A 34 10.81 -1.93 26.70
C THR A 34 11.42 -3.07 25.88
N VAL A 35 11.37 -4.30 26.37
CA VAL A 35 11.86 -5.48 25.62
C VAL A 35 11.07 -5.68 24.33
N LEU A 36 9.73 -5.60 24.39
CA LEU A 36 8.88 -5.69 23.20
C LEU A 36 9.09 -4.51 22.25
N LYS A 37 9.35 -3.32 22.78
CA LYS A 37 9.68 -2.13 21.98
C LYS A 37 10.97 -2.36 21.20
N ASN A 38 12.05 -2.72 21.90
CA ASN A 38 13.36 -2.98 21.27
C ASN A 38 13.27 -4.12 20.24
N LYS A 39 12.53 -5.19 20.54
CA LYS A 39 12.30 -6.30 19.60
C LYS A 39 11.49 -5.85 18.37
N GLY A 40 10.50 -4.99 18.56
CA GLY A 40 9.70 -4.46 17.46
C GLY A 40 10.48 -3.48 16.60
N GLU A 41 11.34 -2.68 17.22
CA GLU A 41 12.23 -1.71 16.57
C GLU A 41 13.36 -2.36 15.77
N SER A 42 13.77 -3.59 16.12
CA SER A 42 14.74 -4.37 15.35
C SER A 42 14.13 -5.07 14.12
N GLY A 43 12.85 -4.83 13.82
CA GLY A 43 12.17 -5.42 12.67
C GLY A 43 11.68 -6.86 12.88
N ILE A 44 11.81 -7.41 14.09
CA ILE A 44 11.28 -8.73 14.40
C ILE A 44 9.76 -8.60 14.66
N SER A 45 8.97 -9.47 14.05
CA SER A 45 7.53 -9.49 14.25
C SER A 45 7.17 -9.78 15.71
N LEU A 46 6.36 -8.90 16.31
CA LEU A 46 5.82 -9.07 17.66
C LEU A 46 4.60 -10.02 17.69
N THR A 47 4.12 -10.44 16.52
CA THR A 47 2.89 -11.23 16.42
C THR A 47 3.17 -12.71 16.68
N ASN A 48 2.50 -13.29 17.68
CA ASN A 48 2.63 -14.73 17.95
C ASN A 48 1.98 -15.59 16.85
N ASN A 49 0.85 -15.14 16.31
CA ASN A 49 0.07 -15.83 15.28
C ASN A 49 0.49 -15.35 13.89
N VAL A 50 1.00 -16.27 13.08
CA VAL A 50 1.45 -15.97 11.73
C VAL A 50 0.24 -15.69 10.82
N PRO A 51 0.31 -14.72 9.89
CA PRO A 51 -0.74 -14.51 8.90
C PRO A 51 -0.99 -15.75 8.04
N TYR A 52 -2.22 -15.89 7.54
CA TYR A 52 -2.62 -16.99 6.66
C TYR A 52 -1.87 -16.92 5.33
N GLY A 53 -1.21 -17.99 4.87
CA GLY A 53 -0.26 -17.92 3.76
C GLY A 53 1.21 -18.11 4.20
N TYR A 54 1.49 -17.93 5.49
CA TYR A 54 2.85 -18.11 6.02
C TYR A 54 2.88 -19.13 7.15
N LYS A 55 4.06 -19.72 7.35
CA LYS A 55 4.42 -20.58 8.48
C LYS A 55 5.69 -20.05 9.15
N LYS A 56 5.85 -20.30 10.46
CA LYS A 56 7.14 -20.07 11.12
C LYS A 56 8.16 -21.02 10.53
N ASP A 57 9.38 -20.54 10.34
CA ASP A 57 10.49 -21.41 9.98
C ASP A 57 10.78 -22.43 11.09
N GLU A 58 11.29 -23.59 10.71
CA GLU A 58 11.65 -24.66 11.64
C GLU A 58 12.94 -24.34 12.39
N THR A 59 13.86 -23.61 11.74
CA THR A 59 15.15 -23.23 12.32
C THR A 59 15.06 -21.93 13.12
N ASP A 60 14.45 -20.88 12.56
CA ASP A 60 14.25 -19.59 13.23
C ASP A 60 12.77 -19.26 13.42
N LYS A 61 12.28 -19.42 14.65
CA LYS A 61 10.88 -19.13 15.01
C LYS A 61 10.46 -17.68 14.79
N ASN A 62 11.41 -16.76 14.58
CA ASN A 62 11.12 -15.35 14.29
C ASN A 62 10.92 -15.08 12.79
N LYS A 63 11.32 -16.00 11.90
CA LYS A 63 11.18 -15.85 10.45
C LYS A 63 9.92 -16.53 9.94
N TRP A 64 9.35 -15.93 8.90
CA TRP A 64 8.17 -16.44 8.21
C TRP A 64 8.56 -16.97 6.83
N VAL A 65 8.07 -18.17 6.53
CA VAL A 65 8.28 -18.87 5.25
C VAL A 65 6.92 -19.08 4.60
N ILE A 66 6.89 -19.09 3.28
CA ILE A 66 5.70 -19.35 2.48
C ILE A 66 5.13 -20.73 2.80
N ASP A 67 3.80 -20.79 2.96
CA ASP A 67 3.06 -22.03 3.10
C ASP A 67 2.28 -22.32 1.81
N GLU A 68 2.78 -23.27 1.02
CA GLU A 68 2.33 -23.52 -0.36
C GLU A 68 0.83 -23.75 -0.52
N GLN A 69 0.17 -24.38 0.47
CA GLN A 69 -1.27 -24.65 0.40
C GLN A 69 -2.10 -23.38 0.63
N SER A 70 -1.80 -22.63 1.70
CA SER A 70 -2.56 -21.44 2.05
C SER A 70 -2.26 -20.25 1.13
N VAL A 71 -1.06 -20.18 0.55
CA VAL A 71 -0.65 -19.15 -0.42
C VAL A 71 -1.49 -19.14 -1.68
N LYS A 72 -1.86 -20.31 -2.21
CA LYS A 72 -2.72 -20.41 -3.40
C LYS A 72 -4.05 -19.70 -3.17
N VAL A 73 -4.64 -19.88 -1.98
CA VAL A 73 -5.90 -19.24 -1.59
C VAL A 73 -5.73 -17.72 -1.43
N VAL A 74 -4.61 -17.25 -0.86
CA VAL A 74 -4.34 -15.80 -0.76
C VAL A 74 -4.20 -15.18 -2.14
N LYS A 75 -3.42 -15.78 -3.04
CA LYS A 75 -3.27 -15.32 -4.43
C LYS A 75 -4.60 -15.31 -5.17
N GLU A 76 -5.42 -16.34 -5.00
CA GLU A 76 -6.77 -16.42 -5.57
C GLU A 76 -7.68 -15.30 -5.05
N ILE A 77 -7.64 -14.99 -3.75
CA ILE A 77 -8.41 -13.88 -3.16
C ILE A 77 -8.04 -12.54 -3.80
N TYR A 78 -6.74 -12.25 -3.97
CA TYR A 78 -6.30 -11.02 -4.63
C TYR A 78 -6.73 -10.97 -6.09
N ASN A 79 -6.60 -12.08 -6.81
CA ASN A 79 -7.01 -12.19 -8.21
C ASN A 79 -8.52 -11.94 -8.39
N LEU A 80 -9.37 -12.66 -7.64
CA LEU A 80 -10.82 -12.47 -7.66
C LEU A 80 -11.23 -11.03 -7.32
N PHE A 81 -10.50 -10.39 -6.40
CA PHE A 81 -10.78 -9.01 -6.03
C PHE A 81 -10.43 -8.02 -7.16
N ILE A 82 -9.33 -8.25 -7.88
CA ILE A 82 -8.93 -7.45 -9.05
C ILE A 82 -9.90 -7.65 -10.21
N GLN A 83 -10.42 -8.86 -10.39
CA GLN A 83 -11.51 -9.18 -11.33
C GLN A 83 -12.82 -8.44 -11.01
N GLY A 84 -12.92 -7.80 -9.84
CA GLY A 84 -14.04 -6.95 -9.46
C GLY A 84 -15.06 -7.63 -8.53
N HIS A 85 -14.78 -8.85 -8.05
CA HIS A 85 -15.63 -9.50 -7.07
C HIS A 85 -15.55 -8.79 -5.71
N GLY A 86 -16.72 -8.51 -5.11
CA GLY A 86 -16.77 -7.93 -3.78
C GLY A 86 -16.31 -8.91 -2.69
N THR A 87 -15.89 -8.43 -1.52
CA THR A 87 -15.44 -9.31 -0.42
C THR A 87 -16.48 -10.34 0.02
N PHE A 88 -17.77 -10.01 -0.10
CA PHE A 88 -18.87 -10.94 0.16
C PHE A 88 -19.00 -12.00 -0.95
N GLU A 89 -18.87 -11.60 -2.21
CA GLU A 89 -18.93 -12.51 -3.35
C GLU A 89 -17.74 -13.48 -3.32
N ILE A 90 -16.53 -13.00 -3.01
CA ILE A 90 -15.34 -13.83 -2.82
C ILE A 90 -15.57 -14.82 -1.69
N ALA A 91 -16.07 -14.36 -0.53
CA ALA A 91 -16.36 -15.25 0.59
C ALA A 91 -17.37 -16.35 0.20
N ARG A 92 -18.41 -16.00 -0.58
CA ARG A 92 -19.37 -16.98 -1.09
C ARG A 92 -18.69 -18.00 -2.02
N ILE A 93 -17.91 -17.54 -2.99
CA ILE A 93 -17.18 -18.41 -3.94
C ILE A 93 -16.28 -19.40 -3.20
N LEU A 94 -15.51 -18.92 -2.21
CA LEU A 94 -14.61 -19.79 -1.43
C LEU A 94 -15.39 -20.81 -0.59
N SER A 95 -16.56 -20.42 -0.06
CA SER A 95 -17.43 -21.31 0.71
C SER A 95 -18.07 -22.37 -0.18
N GLU A 96 -18.57 -22.00 -1.37
CA GLU A 96 -19.15 -22.92 -2.36
C GLU A 96 -18.12 -23.93 -2.85
N ARG A 97 -16.85 -23.52 -2.98
CA ARG A 97 -15.72 -24.39 -3.33
C ARG A 97 -15.21 -25.25 -2.16
N ASN A 98 -15.81 -25.16 -0.99
CA ASN A 98 -15.41 -25.89 0.22
C ASN A 98 -13.95 -25.68 0.62
N ILE A 99 -13.43 -24.46 0.42
CA ILE A 99 -12.06 -24.11 0.82
C ILE A 99 -12.03 -23.88 2.34
N MET A 100 -11.09 -24.54 3.02
CA MET A 100 -10.89 -24.36 4.46
C MET A 100 -10.66 -22.89 4.82
N THR A 101 -11.37 -22.40 5.82
CA THR A 101 -11.12 -21.07 6.37
C THR A 101 -9.78 -21.04 7.11
N PRO A 102 -9.17 -19.86 7.33
CA PRO A 102 -7.90 -19.77 8.05
C PRO A 102 -7.93 -20.44 9.44
N ALA A 103 -9.05 -20.32 10.17
CA ALA A 103 -9.20 -20.94 11.49
C ALA A 103 -9.26 -22.47 11.43
N GLU A 104 -9.96 -23.02 10.43
CA GLU A 104 -10.03 -24.46 10.18
C GLU A 104 -8.68 -25.01 9.72
N TYR A 105 -8.04 -24.33 8.77
CA TYR A 105 -6.72 -24.70 8.27
C TYR A 105 -5.67 -24.72 9.38
N PHE A 106 -5.64 -23.69 10.23
CA PHE A 106 -4.70 -23.69 11.36
C PHE A 106 -5.01 -24.79 12.37
N THR A 107 -6.28 -25.13 12.57
CA THR A 107 -6.66 -26.24 13.45
C THR A 107 -6.26 -27.59 12.88
N SER A 108 -6.41 -27.81 11.57
CA SER A 108 -6.04 -29.08 10.93
C SER A 108 -4.55 -29.38 11.02
N ILE A 109 -3.70 -28.33 11.04
CA ILE A 109 -2.26 -28.45 11.26
C ILE A 109 -1.85 -28.39 12.74
N GLY A 110 -2.81 -28.46 13.67
CA GLY A 110 -2.56 -28.49 15.12
C GLY A 110 -2.12 -27.15 15.73
N ARG A 111 -2.34 -26.02 15.05
CA ARG A 111 -2.03 -24.68 15.58
C ARG A 111 -3.24 -24.03 16.22
N THR A 112 -3.01 -23.37 17.35
CA THR A 112 -4.05 -22.57 18.03
C THR A 112 -4.30 -21.27 17.28
N PHE A 113 -5.55 -21.03 16.90
CA PHE A 113 -5.99 -19.76 16.32
C PHE A 113 -6.87 -19.01 17.34
N PRO A 114 -6.77 -17.68 17.46
CA PRO A 114 -7.48 -16.92 18.50
C PRO A 114 -9.00 -16.86 18.26
N THR A 115 -9.46 -17.08 17.03
CA THR A 115 -10.89 -17.11 16.70
C THR A 115 -11.41 -18.53 16.91
N LYS A 116 -12.55 -18.63 17.61
CA LYS A 116 -13.27 -19.90 17.78
C LYS A 116 -13.67 -20.46 16.42
N LEU A 117 -13.65 -21.79 16.30
CA LEU A 117 -14.19 -22.48 15.13
C LEU A 117 -15.68 -22.13 14.98
N GLN A 118 -16.08 -21.91 13.73
CA GLN A 118 -17.47 -21.63 13.40
C GLN A 118 -18.30 -22.91 13.48
N THR A 119 -19.60 -22.76 13.74
CA THR A 119 -20.54 -23.88 13.78
C THR A 119 -20.66 -24.58 12.43
N PHE A 120 -20.62 -23.79 11.34
CA PHE A 120 -20.68 -24.31 9.98
C PHE A 120 -19.28 -24.38 9.37
N LYS A 121 -18.96 -25.52 8.75
CA LYS A 121 -17.67 -25.75 8.11
C LYS A 121 -17.54 -24.93 6.82
N HIS A 122 -16.32 -24.50 6.52
CA HIS A 122 -15.95 -23.76 5.30
C HIS A 122 -16.69 -22.44 5.11
N GLN A 123 -17.27 -21.87 6.17
CA GLN A 123 -18.01 -20.62 6.10
C GLN A 123 -17.04 -19.41 6.09
N TRP A 124 -16.74 -18.92 4.89
CA TRP A 124 -15.96 -17.69 4.74
C TRP A 124 -16.82 -16.47 5.05
N ASN A 125 -16.27 -15.58 5.87
CA ASN A 125 -16.88 -14.30 6.18
C ASN A 125 -16.21 -13.18 5.37
N ALA A 126 -17.02 -12.22 4.91
CA ALA A 126 -16.51 -11.06 4.17
C ALA A 126 -15.45 -10.26 4.95
N THR A 127 -15.53 -10.25 6.28
CA THR A 127 -14.54 -9.62 7.18
C THR A 127 -13.19 -10.35 7.13
N THR A 128 -13.19 -11.67 7.01
CA THR A 128 -11.94 -12.45 6.91
C THR A 128 -11.21 -12.13 5.61
N VAL A 129 -11.94 -12.10 4.49
CA VAL A 129 -11.40 -11.71 3.17
C VAL A 129 -10.90 -10.27 3.21
N ALA A 130 -11.67 -9.35 3.81
CA ALA A 130 -11.28 -7.96 4.00
C ALA A 130 -9.97 -7.81 4.77
N ASN A 131 -9.81 -8.56 5.87
CA ASN A 131 -8.59 -8.54 6.69
C ASN A 131 -7.38 -9.16 5.97
N ILE A 132 -7.60 -10.07 5.01
CA ILE A 132 -6.52 -10.60 4.17
C ILE A 132 -6.06 -9.49 3.21
N LEU A 133 -6.98 -8.86 2.48
CA LEU A 133 -6.66 -7.81 1.52
C LEU A 133 -5.93 -6.61 2.16
N ASP A 134 -6.30 -6.22 3.39
CA ASP A 134 -5.73 -5.05 4.07
C ASP A 134 -4.31 -5.27 4.66
N ARG A 135 -3.84 -6.53 4.76
CA ARG A 135 -2.56 -6.83 5.40
C ARG A 135 -1.39 -6.49 4.49
N GLN A 136 -0.57 -5.56 4.92
CA GLN A 136 0.69 -5.21 4.26
C GLN A 136 1.74 -6.33 4.44
N GLU A 137 1.55 -7.24 5.39
CA GLU A 137 2.44 -8.39 5.57
C GLU A 137 2.50 -9.31 4.33
N TYR A 138 1.53 -9.25 3.42
CA TYR A 138 1.59 -10.04 2.18
C TYR A 138 2.57 -9.53 1.13
N ILE A 139 3.08 -8.29 1.28
CA ILE A 139 4.14 -7.74 0.42
C ILE A 139 5.56 -7.95 1.00
N GLY A 140 5.70 -8.78 2.05
CA GLY A 140 7.00 -9.08 2.68
C GLY A 140 7.38 -8.11 3.81
N ASP A 141 6.51 -7.17 4.16
CA ASP A 141 6.77 -6.16 5.19
C ASP A 141 6.37 -6.64 6.58
N THR A 142 7.15 -6.30 7.60
CA THR A 142 6.75 -6.46 9.00
C THR A 142 6.19 -5.15 9.52
N VAL A 143 4.93 -5.17 9.99
CA VAL A 143 4.26 -4.00 10.57
C VAL A 143 4.04 -4.20 12.07
N ASN A 144 4.81 -3.48 12.87
CA ASN A 144 4.75 -3.50 14.33
C ASN A 144 3.98 -2.30 14.89
N PHE A 145 3.57 -2.39 16.16
CA PHE A 145 2.88 -1.33 16.91
C PHE A 145 1.53 -0.87 16.34
N LYS A 146 0.75 -1.77 15.72
CA LYS A 146 -0.63 -1.48 15.29
C LYS A 146 -1.57 -1.15 16.46
N TYR A 147 -1.27 -1.71 17.63
CA TYR A 147 -2.07 -1.54 18.85
C TYR A 147 -1.14 -1.35 20.04
N THR A 148 -1.64 -0.65 21.06
CA THR A 148 -1.03 -0.57 22.38
C THR A 148 -2.04 -1.03 23.44
N ILE A 149 -1.55 -1.25 24.66
CA ILE A 149 -2.39 -1.57 25.81
C ILE A 149 -2.52 -0.31 26.66
N ARG A 150 -3.76 0.05 27.05
CA ARG A 150 -4.05 1.30 27.75
C ARG A 150 -3.20 1.51 29.00
N SER A 151 -3.12 0.51 29.86
CA SER A 151 -2.19 0.52 31.00
C SER A 151 -1.83 -0.89 31.45
N TYR A 152 -0.94 -1.02 32.44
CA TYR A 152 -0.64 -2.33 33.02
C TYR A 152 -1.82 -2.89 33.85
N LYS A 153 -2.69 -2.01 34.37
CA LYS A 153 -3.92 -2.34 35.10
C LYS A 153 -5.08 -2.65 34.15
N ASP A 154 -5.21 -1.84 33.12
CA ASP A 154 -6.25 -1.94 32.10
C ASP A 154 -5.66 -2.53 30.81
N LYS A 155 -5.90 -3.83 30.59
CA LYS A 155 -5.41 -4.60 29.45
C LYS A 155 -6.18 -4.35 28.15
N THR A 156 -7.06 -3.35 28.11
CA THR A 156 -7.77 -2.96 26.88
C THR A 156 -6.79 -2.58 25.76
N LYS A 157 -7.04 -3.13 24.57
CA LYS A 157 -6.26 -2.86 23.36
C LYS A 157 -6.78 -1.59 22.69
N VAL A 158 -5.89 -0.65 22.44
CA VAL A 158 -6.16 0.62 21.76
C VAL A 158 -5.42 0.61 20.43
N ALA A 159 -6.12 0.89 19.33
CA ALA A 159 -5.50 1.01 18.02
C ALA A 159 -4.65 2.28 17.95
N LEU A 160 -3.42 2.15 17.46
CA LEU A 160 -2.55 3.29 17.22
C LEU A 160 -2.78 3.83 15.79
N PRO A 161 -2.67 5.15 15.60
CA PRO A 161 -2.80 5.75 14.28
C PRO A 161 -1.62 5.30 13.39
N LYS A 162 -1.80 5.31 12.07
CA LYS A 162 -0.87 4.65 11.12
C LYS A 162 0.54 5.28 11.13
N GLU A 163 0.65 6.54 11.50
CA GLU A 163 1.89 7.30 11.60
C GLU A 163 2.80 6.75 12.71
N ASN A 164 2.21 6.09 13.71
CA ASN A 164 2.94 5.46 14.81
C ASN A 164 3.29 3.99 14.53
N TRP A 165 2.89 3.45 13.38
CA TRP A 165 3.24 2.08 13.01
C TRP A 165 4.69 2.05 12.54
N GLN A 166 5.44 1.05 13.00
CA GLN A 166 6.78 0.82 12.46
C GLN A 166 6.71 -0.24 11.37
N ILE A 167 7.09 0.15 10.16
CA ILE A 167 7.05 -0.67 8.96
C ILE A 167 8.49 -0.99 8.56
N PHE A 168 8.82 -2.27 8.59
CA PHE A 168 10.10 -2.79 8.15
C PHE A 168 9.90 -3.47 6.81
N LYS A 169 10.54 -2.95 5.77
CA LYS A 169 10.36 -3.46 4.41
C LYS A 169 11.13 -4.75 4.16
N ASN A 170 10.60 -5.62 3.30
CA ASN A 170 11.30 -6.80 2.76
C ASN A 170 11.92 -7.71 3.83
N THR A 171 11.19 -7.95 4.91
CA THR A 171 11.62 -8.80 6.04
C THR A 171 11.45 -10.29 5.78
N HIS A 172 10.53 -10.66 4.89
CA HIS A 172 10.24 -12.04 4.51
C HIS A 172 9.77 -12.09 3.05
N GLU A 173 9.69 -13.29 2.49
CA GLU A 173 9.32 -13.48 1.09
C GLU A 173 7.88 -13.02 0.83
N PRO A 174 7.64 -12.13 -0.15
CA PRO A 174 6.30 -11.62 -0.45
C PRO A 174 5.42 -12.70 -1.12
N ILE A 175 4.14 -12.75 -0.73
CA ILE A 175 3.12 -13.57 -1.42
C ILE A 175 2.57 -12.83 -2.64
N ILE A 176 2.37 -11.52 -2.51
CA ILE A 176 1.82 -10.62 -3.52
C ILE A 176 2.85 -9.52 -3.76
N ASP A 177 3.02 -9.09 -5.01
CA ASP A 177 3.85 -7.96 -5.35
C ASP A 177 3.25 -6.63 -4.84
N GLU A 178 4.10 -5.65 -4.55
CA GLU A 178 3.67 -4.34 -4.03
C GLU A 178 2.68 -3.64 -4.99
N TYR A 179 2.83 -3.82 -6.30
CA TYR A 179 1.97 -3.23 -7.32
C TYR A 179 0.52 -3.77 -7.24
N THR A 180 0.35 -5.09 -7.24
CA THR A 180 -0.95 -5.78 -7.09
C THR A 180 -1.61 -5.43 -5.76
N TRP A 181 -0.83 -5.37 -4.67
CA TRP A 181 -1.35 -4.95 -3.37
C TRP A 181 -1.85 -3.51 -3.39
N ASN A 182 -1.10 -2.58 -3.99
CA ASN A 182 -1.50 -1.18 -4.13
C ASN A 182 -2.81 -1.03 -4.92
N ILE A 183 -2.99 -1.79 -6.00
CA ILE A 183 -4.26 -1.84 -6.75
C ILE A 183 -5.40 -2.29 -5.83
N ALA A 184 -5.23 -3.40 -5.12
CA ALA A 184 -6.25 -3.91 -4.20
C ALA A 184 -6.60 -2.86 -3.13
N GLN A 185 -5.62 -2.16 -2.56
CA GLN A 185 -5.86 -1.12 -1.56
C GLN A 185 -6.60 0.09 -2.12
N GLN A 186 -6.28 0.52 -3.34
CA GLN A 186 -7.04 1.58 -4.02
C GLN A 186 -8.50 1.18 -4.26
N LEU A 187 -8.74 -0.05 -4.73
CA LEU A 187 -10.08 -0.60 -4.92
C LEU A 187 -10.85 -0.72 -3.60
N ARG A 188 -10.19 -1.15 -2.51
CA ARG A 188 -10.76 -1.24 -1.16
C ARG A 188 -11.24 0.11 -0.63
N ASN A 189 -10.44 1.16 -0.85
CA ASN A 189 -10.81 2.53 -0.48
C ASN A 189 -11.99 3.04 -1.33
N ASN A 190 -12.11 2.55 -2.57
CA ASN A 190 -13.17 2.89 -3.52
C ASN A 190 -14.37 1.93 -3.43
N ARG A 191 -14.98 1.80 -2.25
CA ARG A 191 -16.12 0.89 -2.04
C ARG A 191 -17.26 1.15 -3.03
N LYS A 192 -17.50 0.19 -3.93
CA LYS A 192 -18.61 0.21 -4.89
C LYS A 192 -19.93 -0.04 -4.14
N LYS A 193 -20.80 0.98 -4.07
CA LYS A 193 -22.16 0.82 -3.57
C LYS A 193 -23.10 0.56 -4.75
N PRO A 194 -23.97 -0.46 -4.68
CA PRO A 194 -24.97 -0.67 -5.73
C PRO A 194 -25.92 0.53 -5.79
N THR A 195 -26.37 0.88 -6.99
CA THR A 195 -27.43 1.88 -7.19
C THR A 195 -28.77 1.33 -6.71
N ARG A 196 -29.80 2.19 -6.66
CA ARG A 196 -31.19 1.75 -6.38
C ARG A 196 -31.68 0.69 -7.39
N SER A 197 -31.17 0.70 -8.63
CA SER A 197 -31.44 -0.32 -9.64
C SER A 197 -30.71 -1.65 -9.41
N GLY A 198 -29.83 -1.73 -8.41
CA GLY A 198 -28.97 -2.90 -8.17
C GLY A 198 -27.75 -3.01 -9.09
N LYS A 199 -27.70 -2.20 -10.17
CA LYS A 199 -26.57 -2.18 -11.11
C LYS A 199 -25.30 -1.63 -10.44
N LYS A 200 -24.15 -2.17 -10.88
CA LYS A 200 -22.82 -1.69 -10.52
C LYS A 200 -22.08 -1.34 -11.81
N SER A 201 -21.44 -0.18 -11.82
CA SER A 201 -20.62 0.23 -12.96
C SER A 201 -19.20 -0.32 -12.83
N ILE A 202 -18.60 -0.69 -13.97
CA ILE A 202 -17.22 -1.13 -14.06
C ILE A 202 -16.23 0.00 -13.71
N PHE A 203 -16.55 1.25 -14.09
CA PHE A 203 -15.78 2.47 -13.81
C PHE A 203 -15.95 3.05 -12.40
N SER A 204 -16.73 2.39 -11.53
CA SER A 204 -17.00 2.89 -10.19
C SER A 204 -15.71 3.06 -9.39
N GLY A 205 -15.40 4.30 -9.01
CA GLY A 205 -14.19 4.66 -8.26
C GLY A 205 -13.01 5.12 -9.13
N LEU A 206 -13.11 5.05 -10.45
CA LEU A 206 -12.06 5.48 -11.39
C LEU A 206 -12.30 6.87 -11.99
N LEU A 207 -13.54 7.37 -11.97
CA LEU A 207 -13.90 8.65 -12.60
C LEU A 207 -13.83 9.83 -11.63
N PHE A 208 -13.16 10.89 -12.07
CA PHE A 208 -13.01 12.15 -11.35
C PHE A 208 -13.31 13.34 -12.26
N CYS A 209 -13.80 14.42 -11.66
CA CYS A 209 -14.04 15.67 -12.34
C CYS A 209 -12.72 16.43 -12.40
N TYR A 210 -12.36 16.95 -13.59
CA TYR A 210 -11.16 17.74 -13.77
C TYR A 210 -11.18 19.02 -12.91
N ASP A 211 -12.27 19.79 -12.98
CA ASP A 211 -12.37 21.10 -12.31
C ASP A 211 -12.35 21.05 -10.78
N CYS A 212 -13.09 20.12 -10.16
CA CYS A 212 -13.21 20.07 -8.69
C CYS A 212 -12.45 18.90 -8.04
N GLY A 213 -11.85 18.02 -8.84
CA GLY A 213 -11.13 16.82 -8.36
C GLY A 213 -11.99 15.78 -7.63
N LYS A 214 -13.31 15.99 -7.50
CA LYS A 214 -14.22 15.03 -6.84
C LYS A 214 -14.68 13.94 -7.80
N LYS A 215 -15.11 12.81 -7.24
CA LYS A 215 -15.55 11.64 -8.00
C LYS A 215 -16.85 11.90 -8.76
N LEU A 216 -16.99 11.26 -9.92
CA LEU A 216 -18.29 11.15 -10.57
C LEU A 216 -19.02 9.91 -10.05
N TYR A 217 -20.31 10.07 -9.73
CA TYR A 217 -21.15 8.96 -9.29
C TYR A 217 -21.95 8.40 -10.45
N PHE A 218 -21.97 7.07 -10.53
CA PHE A 218 -22.83 6.33 -11.43
C PHE A 218 -24.30 6.49 -11.02
N GLN A 219 -25.15 6.81 -11.99
CA GLN A 219 -26.59 6.90 -11.83
C GLN A 219 -27.24 6.04 -12.91
N SER A 220 -28.12 5.16 -12.45
CA SER A 220 -28.94 4.32 -13.30
C SER A 220 -30.40 4.66 -12.99
N PRO A 221 -31.07 5.42 -13.88
CA PRO A 221 -32.47 5.82 -13.71
C PRO A 221 -33.37 4.58 -13.57
N VAL A 222 -34.21 4.55 -12.53
CA VAL A 222 -35.13 3.43 -12.28
C VAL A 222 -36.52 3.72 -12.84
N THR A 223 -36.95 4.99 -12.77
CA THR A 223 -38.31 5.43 -13.10
C THR A 223 -38.46 5.94 -14.52
N ASP A 224 -37.38 6.39 -15.14
CA ASP A 224 -37.37 6.89 -16.51
C ASP A 224 -36.69 5.87 -17.43
N THR A 225 -37.51 5.15 -18.20
CA THR A 225 -37.04 4.11 -19.12
C THR A 225 -36.30 4.67 -20.34
N LYS A 226 -36.37 5.99 -20.60
CA LYS A 226 -35.63 6.65 -21.67
C LYS A 226 -34.25 7.14 -21.23
N ALA A 227 -34.06 7.34 -19.93
CA ALA A 227 -32.82 7.87 -19.39
C ALA A 227 -31.76 6.78 -19.30
N LYS A 228 -30.64 6.99 -20.00
CA LYS A 228 -29.51 6.07 -20.03
C LYS A 228 -28.68 6.13 -18.74
N ASP A 229 -27.95 5.05 -18.49
CA ASP A 229 -26.97 4.96 -17.42
C ASP A 229 -25.85 6.00 -17.66
N HIS A 230 -25.50 6.79 -16.64
CA HIS A 230 -24.58 7.93 -16.79
C HIS A 230 -23.81 8.24 -15.50
N TYR A 231 -22.82 9.12 -15.62
CA TYR A 231 -22.02 9.62 -14.51
C TYR A 231 -22.19 11.12 -14.35
N ARG A 232 -22.26 11.56 -13.09
CA ARG A 232 -22.39 12.99 -12.74
C ARG A 232 -21.46 13.37 -11.60
N CYS A 233 -20.86 14.56 -11.69
CA CYS A 233 -19.99 15.08 -10.63
C CYS A 233 -20.72 15.14 -9.27
N SER A 234 -20.07 14.61 -8.23
CA SER A 234 -20.63 14.59 -6.88
C SER A 234 -20.81 15.98 -6.27
N SER A 235 -19.89 16.90 -6.55
CA SER A 235 -19.94 18.27 -6.02
C SER A 235 -21.16 19.00 -6.56
N TYR A 236 -21.33 18.98 -7.87
CA TYR A 236 -22.46 19.62 -8.55
C TYR A 236 -23.81 19.01 -8.13
N LYS A 237 -23.86 17.70 -7.90
CA LYS A 237 -25.06 17.02 -7.38
C LYS A 237 -25.48 17.52 -5.99
N ASN A 238 -24.51 17.78 -5.11
CA ASN A 238 -24.79 18.18 -3.73
C ASN A 238 -25.03 19.69 -3.62
N ASN A 239 -24.25 20.50 -4.35
CA ASN A 239 -24.40 21.94 -4.40
C ASN A 239 -23.93 22.46 -5.76
N THR A 240 -24.85 23.08 -6.49
CA THR A 240 -24.61 23.57 -7.85
C THR A 240 -23.62 24.73 -7.92
N SER A 241 -23.29 25.39 -6.80
CA SER A 241 -22.27 26.44 -6.77
C SER A 241 -20.84 25.93 -6.63
N LEU A 242 -20.64 24.65 -6.29
CA LEU A 242 -19.30 24.10 -6.02
C LEU A 242 -18.57 23.59 -7.27
N CYS A 243 -19.29 23.35 -8.37
CA CYS A 243 -18.74 22.83 -9.62
C CYS A 243 -19.75 23.02 -10.76
N SER A 244 -19.31 22.92 -12.01
CA SER A 244 -20.19 22.90 -13.19
C SER A 244 -20.77 21.49 -13.47
N SER A 245 -21.73 21.42 -14.39
CA SER A 245 -22.46 20.18 -14.73
C SER A 245 -21.61 19.20 -15.57
N HIS A 246 -20.60 18.60 -14.95
CA HIS A 246 -19.85 17.50 -15.55
C HIS A 246 -20.71 16.24 -15.60
N TYR A 247 -20.93 15.78 -16.82
CA TYR A 247 -21.79 14.68 -17.16
C TYR A 247 -21.14 13.87 -18.28
N ILE A 248 -21.25 12.54 -18.20
CA ILE A 248 -20.87 11.65 -19.30
C ILE A 248 -21.76 10.41 -19.31
N SER A 249 -22.18 9.96 -20.49
CA SER A 249 -22.96 8.73 -20.68
C SER A 249 -22.09 7.50 -20.48
N ASP A 250 -22.62 6.44 -19.85
CA ASP A 250 -21.86 5.20 -19.64
C ASP A 250 -21.50 4.51 -20.96
N GLU A 251 -22.42 4.45 -21.93
CA GLU A 251 -22.18 3.88 -23.25
C GLU A 251 -21.03 4.59 -24.00
N VAL A 252 -21.02 5.93 -23.96
CA VAL A 252 -19.98 6.75 -24.63
C VAL A 252 -18.64 6.58 -23.94
N LEU A 253 -18.63 6.52 -22.62
CA LEU A 253 -17.40 6.28 -21.85
C LEU A 253 -16.84 4.88 -22.14
N GLN A 254 -17.70 3.85 -22.21
CA GLN A 254 -17.28 2.50 -22.54
C GLN A 254 -16.62 2.43 -23.92
N SER A 255 -17.25 2.98 -24.96
CA SER A 255 -16.69 2.97 -26.31
C SER A 255 -15.36 3.73 -26.38
N LEU A 256 -15.29 4.91 -25.78
CA LEU A 256 -14.09 5.74 -25.80
C LEU A 256 -12.90 5.10 -25.08
N VAL A 257 -13.13 4.52 -23.90
CA VAL A 257 -12.08 3.84 -23.14
C VAL A 257 -11.63 2.57 -23.87
N LEU A 258 -12.55 1.82 -24.46
CA LEU A 258 -12.23 0.62 -25.25
C LEU A 258 -11.36 0.97 -26.47
N GLU A 259 -11.77 1.96 -27.25
CA GLU A 259 -10.99 2.43 -28.42
C GLU A 259 -9.60 2.94 -28.01
N ASN A 260 -9.50 3.68 -26.91
CA ASN A 260 -8.21 4.18 -26.43
C ASN A 260 -7.31 3.03 -25.97
N LEU A 261 -7.85 2.05 -25.22
CA LEU A 261 -7.11 0.86 -24.81
C LEU A 261 -6.63 0.03 -26.00
N GLN A 262 -7.47 -0.18 -27.01
CA GLN A 262 -7.08 -0.87 -28.23
C GLN A 262 -5.93 -0.16 -28.95
N LYS A 263 -5.95 1.18 -29.02
CA LYS A 263 -4.84 1.99 -29.55
C LYS A 263 -3.57 1.88 -28.73
N VAL A 264 -3.68 1.88 -27.39
CA VAL A 264 -2.53 1.66 -26.49
C VAL A 264 -1.90 0.30 -26.75
N ILE A 265 -2.71 -0.76 -26.88
CA ILE A 265 -2.24 -2.13 -27.09
C ILE A 265 -1.60 -2.28 -28.46
N SER A 266 -2.21 -1.72 -29.52
CA SER A 266 -1.61 -1.75 -30.86
C SER A 266 -0.29 -0.99 -30.90
N TYR A 267 -0.23 0.21 -30.31
CA TYR A 267 1.00 0.99 -30.24
C TYR A 267 2.11 0.25 -29.49
N MET A 268 1.80 -0.38 -28.34
CA MET A 268 2.80 -1.17 -27.60
C MET A 268 3.21 -2.46 -28.31
N LYS A 269 2.36 -3.03 -29.15
CA LYS A 269 2.71 -4.22 -29.95
C LYS A 269 3.72 -3.87 -31.04
N ASP A 270 3.50 -2.77 -31.73
CA ASP A 270 4.29 -2.37 -32.90
C ASP A 270 5.54 -1.55 -32.52
N TYR A 271 5.47 -0.76 -31.44
CA TYR A 271 6.47 0.23 -31.05
C TYR A 271 6.93 0.10 -29.59
N LYS A 272 7.06 -1.14 -29.09
CA LYS A 272 7.42 -1.42 -27.70
C LYS A 272 8.69 -0.68 -27.23
N ASP A 273 9.76 -0.77 -28.01
CA ASP A 273 11.06 -0.21 -27.62
C ASP A 273 11.04 1.33 -27.67
N LEU A 274 10.27 1.88 -28.62
CA LEU A 274 9.96 3.30 -28.75
C LEU A 274 9.22 3.83 -27.53
N PHE A 275 8.16 3.15 -27.09
CA PHE A 275 7.40 3.51 -25.91
C PHE A 275 8.24 3.45 -24.63
N ILE A 276 9.08 2.42 -24.50
CA ILE A 276 10.02 2.31 -23.37
C ILE A 276 10.99 3.50 -23.39
N GLN A 277 11.54 3.85 -24.55
CA GLN A 277 12.44 4.99 -24.68
C GLN A 277 11.74 6.32 -24.39
N GLU A 278 10.58 6.62 -24.98
CA GLU A 278 9.84 7.85 -24.71
C GLU A 278 9.51 8.03 -23.23
N GLN A 279 9.13 6.94 -22.56
CA GLN A 279 8.78 6.98 -21.14
C GLN A 279 10.02 7.03 -20.25
N LEU A 280 11.13 6.42 -20.67
CA LEU A 280 12.44 6.59 -20.04
C LEU A 280 13.04 7.98 -20.32
N ASP A 281 12.74 8.63 -21.44
CA ASP A 281 13.25 9.96 -21.79
C ASP A 281 12.45 11.06 -21.10
N LYS A 282 11.15 10.82 -20.85
CA LYS A 282 10.36 11.59 -19.88
C LYS A 282 10.97 11.52 -18.46
N SER A 283 11.65 10.43 -18.10
CA SER A 283 12.50 10.32 -16.90
C SER A 283 13.97 10.56 -17.24
N SER A 284 14.32 11.82 -17.51
CA SER A 284 15.59 12.23 -18.11
C SER A 284 16.84 11.42 -17.71
N LYS A 285 17.84 11.30 -18.60
CA LYS A 285 19.19 10.81 -18.25
C LYS A 285 19.76 11.49 -16.99
N GLU A 286 19.30 12.72 -16.68
CA GLU A 286 19.62 13.43 -15.45
C GLU A 286 18.98 12.77 -14.21
N GLU A 287 17.71 12.33 -14.25
CA GLU A 287 17.08 11.58 -13.16
C GLU A 287 17.80 10.26 -12.87
N ALA A 288 18.26 9.53 -13.89
CA ALA A 288 19.04 8.31 -13.70
C ALA A 288 20.41 8.59 -13.07
N LYS A 289 21.07 9.68 -13.47
CA LYS A 289 22.34 10.14 -12.88
C LYS A 289 22.15 10.65 -11.45
N GLU A 290 21.05 11.36 -11.20
CA GLU A 290 20.65 11.83 -9.88
C GLU A 290 20.33 10.66 -8.95
N LEU A 291 19.62 9.63 -9.42
CA LEU A 291 19.38 8.40 -8.67
C LEU A 291 20.69 7.72 -8.26
N ALA A 292 21.64 7.60 -9.19
CA ALA A 292 22.95 7.02 -8.91
C ALA A 292 23.74 7.86 -7.89
N ASN A 293 23.66 9.18 -7.96
CA ASN A 293 24.27 10.08 -6.98
C ASN A 293 23.58 9.97 -5.61
N ASN A 294 22.25 9.96 -5.55
CA ASN A 294 21.47 9.82 -4.32
C ASN A 294 21.79 8.49 -3.62
N LYS A 295 21.95 7.39 -4.38
CA LYS A 295 22.41 6.09 -3.82
C LYS A 295 23.81 6.19 -3.21
N LYS A 296 24.75 6.85 -3.89
CA LYS A 296 26.10 7.06 -3.35
C LYS A 296 26.09 7.94 -2.09
N GLU A 297 25.30 9.00 -2.07
CA GLU A 297 25.16 9.86 -0.89
C GLU A 297 24.50 9.13 0.28
N LEU A 298 23.51 8.27 0.01
CA LEU A 298 22.86 7.44 1.03
C LEU A 298 23.87 6.51 1.72
N GLU A 299 24.69 5.81 0.94
CA GLU A 299 25.71 4.91 1.51
C GLU A 299 26.79 5.68 2.27
N LYS A 300 27.24 6.83 1.77
CA LYS A 300 28.16 7.72 2.50
C LYS A 300 27.58 8.17 3.84
N ALA A 301 26.31 8.59 3.87
CA ALA A 301 25.64 9.03 5.09
C ALA A 301 25.50 7.88 6.12
N LYS A 302 25.16 6.66 5.66
CA LYS A 302 25.13 5.47 6.53
C LYS A 302 26.50 5.14 7.12
N HIS A 303 27.53 5.14 6.29
CA HIS A 303 28.90 4.93 6.75
C HIS A 303 29.33 5.98 7.78
N ARG A 304 28.97 7.25 7.55
CA ARG A 304 29.27 8.33 8.48
C ARG A 304 28.61 8.15 9.86
N ILE A 305 27.39 7.63 9.91
CA ILE A 305 26.74 7.30 11.19
C ILE A 305 27.54 6.24 11.97
N ILE A 306 28.01 5.19 11.28
CA ILE A 306 28.83 4.13 11.89
C ILE A 306 30.16 4.71 12.41
N GLU A 307 30.79 5.61 11.65
CA GLU A 307 31.98 6.32 12.12
C GLU A 307 31.72 7.15 13.37
N ILE A 308 30.61 7.90 13.40
CA ILE A 308 30.22 8.70 14.55
C ILE A 308 29.99 7.81 15.79
N ASP A 309 29.35 6.64 15.64
CA ASP A 309 29.14 5.70 16.74
C ASP A 309 30.48 5.19 17.31
N ASN A 310 31.46 4.89 16.45
CA ASN A 310 32.80 4.51 16.88
C ASN A 310 33.54 5.65 17.59
N LEU A 311 33.44 6.88 17.07
CA LEU A 311 34.02 8.07 17.71
C LEU A 311 33.39 8.33 19.08
N PHE A 312 32.08 8.14 19.20
CA PHE A 312 31.37 8.25 20.47
C PHE A 312 31.88 7.24 21.51
N GLN A 313 32.10 5.98 21.10
CA GLN A 313 32.66 4.96 21.97
C GLN A 313 34.06 5.37 22.48
N HIS A 314 34.94 5.83 21.60
CA HIS A 314 36.29 6.25 21.99
C HIS A 314 36.29 7.49 22.90
N ILE A 315 35.44 8.47 22.63
CA ILE A 315 35.34 9.67 23.46
C ILE A 315 34.81 9.34 24.87
N TYR A 316 33.92 8.36 24.98
CA TYR A 316 33.46 7.84 26.26
C TYR A 316 34.59 7.14 27.03
N GLU A 317 35.38 6.29 26.36
CA GLU A 317 36.56 5.63 26.94
C GLU A 317 37.63 6.66 27.41
N ASP A 318 37.87 7.70 26.62
CA ASP A 318 38.82 8.77 26.94
C ASP A 318 38.33 9.67 28.09
N ASN A 319 37.01 9.86 28.24
CA ASN A 319 36.44 10.55 29.41
C ASN A 319 36.61 9.73 30.70
N ILE A 320 36.31 8.43 30.66
CA ILE A 320 36.48 7.55 31.83
C ILE A 320 37.96 7.44 32.25
N SER A 321 38.87 7.38 31.28
CA SER A 321 40.31 7.31 31.55
C SER A 321 40.92 8.66 32.01
N GLY A 322 40.12 9.72 32.11
CA GLY A 322 40.54 11.04 32.58
C GLY A 322 41.40 11.82 31.57
N LYS A 323 41.53 11.34 30.33
CA LYS A 323 42.23 12.05 29.25
C LYS A 323 41.42 13.22 28.70
N LEU A 324 40.11 13.20 28.90
CA LEU A 324 39.16 14.23 28.49
C LEU A 324 38.45 14.82 29.71
N THR A 325 38.16 16.12 29.68
CA THR A 325 37.34 16.77 30.71
C THR A 325 35.85 16.59 30.41
N ASP A 326 35.02 16.53 31.46
CA ASP A 326 33.56 16.39 31.32
C ASP A 326 32.91 17.49 30.47
N GLU A 327 33.45 18.71 30.51
CA GLU A 327 32.96 19.82 29.70
C GLU A 327 33.26 19.63 28.21
N ARG A 328 34.45 19.12 27.87
CA ARG A 328 34.81 18.79 26.48
C ARG A 328 34.03 17.58 25.98
N PHE A 329 33.82 16.57 26.84
CA PHE A 329 32.98 15.42 26.53
C PHE A 329 31.57 15.88 26.14
N LYS A 330 30.92 16.72 26.97
CA LYS A 330 29.57 17.24 26.69
C LYS A 330 29.47 17.98 25.37
N ASN A 331 30.46 18.81 25.04
CA ASN A 331 30.45 19.56 23.79
C ASN A 331 30.65 18.65 22.56
N LEU A 332 31.56 17.68 22.63
CA LEU A 332 31.78 16.72 21.55
C LEU A 332 30.57 15.80 21.37
N SER A 333 30.04 15.23 22.46
CA SER A 333 28.86 14.38 22.42
C SER A 333 27.67 15.11 21.82
N PHE A 334 27.42 16.36 22.23
CA PHE A 334 26.33 17.16 21.68
C PHE A 334 26.48 17.38 20.16
N ASN A 335 27.69 17.69 19.68
CA ASN A 335 27.93 17.90 18.26
C ASN A 335 27.75 16.61 17.44
N TYR A 336 28.25 15.47 17.94
CA TYR A 336 28.08 14.19 17.27
C TYR A 336 26.63 13.71 17.29
N ASP A 337 25.89 13.90 18.39
CA ASP A 337 24.45 13.61 18.47
C ASP A 337 23.68 14.45 17.44
N LYS A 338 24.01 15.73 17.32
CA LYS A 338 23.41 16.64 16.34
C LYS A 338 23.71 16.19 14.91
N GLU A 339 24.97 15.91 14.57
CA GLU A 339 25.37 15.41 13.25
C GLU A 339 24.65 14.08 12.93
N GLN A 340 24.54 13.17 13.90
CA GLN A 340 23.84 11.91 13.72
C GLN A 340 22.34 12.11 13.45
N GLN A 341 21.68 13.04 14.15
CA GLN A 341 20.27 13.37 13.90
C GLN A 341 20.07 13.97 12.50
N GLU A 342 20.92 14.90 12.09
CA GLU A 342 20.87 15.50 10.74
C GLU A 342 21.08 14.45 9.65
N LEU A 343 22.03 13.53 9.83
CA LEU A 343 22.27 12.43 8.90
C LEU A 343 21.10 11.44 8.84
N LYS A 344 20.46 11.13 9.98
CA LYS A 344 19.26 10.28 10.02
C LYS A 344 18.11 10.90 9.21
N ILE A 345 17.88 12.21 9.34
CA ILE A 345 16.89 12.93 8.54
C ILE A 345 17.25 12.89 7.05
N LYS A 346 18.53 13.15 6.71
CA LYS A 346 19.01 13.09 5.31
C LYS A 346 18.82 11.70 4.70
N ILE A 347 19.12 10.63 5.44
CA ILE A 347 18.91 9.24 5.02
C ILE A 347 17.42 8.98 4.75
N GLU A 348 16.53 9.45 5.62
CA GLU A 348 15.08 9.29 5.42
C GLU A 348 14.60 10.01 4.15
N GLN A 349 15.10 11.22 3.88
CA GLN A 349 14.76 11.97 2.67
C GLN A 349 15.30 11.30 1.39
N LEU A 350 16.59 10.95 1.37
CA LEU A 350 17.23 10.28 0.24
C LEU A 350 16.58 8.92 -0.06
N SER A 351 16.29 8.13 0.97
CA SER A 351 15.62 6.83 0.80
C SER A 351 14.20 6.98 0.24
N LYS A 352 13.44 8.01 0.66
CA LYS A 352 12.13 8.33 0.07
C LYS A 352 12.24 8.68 -1.42
N GLN A 353 13.23 9.51 -1.79
CA GLN A 353 13.45 9.90 -3.19
C GLN A 353 13.82 8.70 -4.07
N ILE A 354 14.81 7.90 -3.64
CA ILE A 354 15.24 6.69 -4.36
C ILE A 354 14.06 5.73 -4.55
N ASN A 355 13.33 5.45 -3.47
CA ASN A 355 12.20 4.53 -3.50
C ASN A 355 11.06 5.03 -4.40
N ASN A 356 10.83 6.34 -4.51
CA ASN A 356 9.82 6.89 -5.42
C ASN A 356 10.23 6.70 -6.90
N THR A 357 11.50 6.91 -7.23
CA THR A 357 12.00 6.73 -8.60
C THR A 357 12.03 5.25 -8.99
N GLU A 358 12.50 4.37 -8.10
CA GLU A 358 12.50 2.91 -8.36
C GLU A 358 11.09 2.34 -8.51
N ARG A 359 10.12 2.87 -7.77
CA ARG A 359 8.71 2.52 -7.94
C ARG A 359 8.21 2.87 -9.34
N LYS A 360 8.48 4.07 -9.86
CA LYS A 360 8.08 4.44 -11.23
C LYS A 360 8.60 3.46 -12.28
N THR A 361 9.88 3.08 -12.19
CA THR A 361 10.47 2.12 -13.14
C THR A 361 9.86 0.73 -13.01
N THR A 362 9.58 0.28 -11.78
CA THR A 362 8.94 -1.01 -11.53
C THR A 362 7.50 -1.02 -12.05
N ASP A 363 6.73 0.02 -11.76
CA ASP A 363 5.36 0.20 -12.21
C ASP A 363 5.28 0.21 -13.75
N LEU A 364 6.25 0.81 -14.44
CA LEU A 364 6.35 0.76 -15.90
C LEU A 364 6.56 -0.67 -16.42
N THR A 365 7.52 -1.41 -15.85
CA THR A 365 7.78 -2.79 -16.28
C THR A 365 6.56 -3.68 -16.04
N GLN A 366 5.86 -3.46 -14.92
CA GLN A 366 4.64 -4.18 -14.57
C GLN A 366 3.48 -3.81 -15.49
N PHE A 367 3.34 -2.53 -15.85
CA PHE A 367 2.37 -2.07 -16.83
C PHE A 367 2.57 -2.75 -18.19
N ILE A 368 3.81 -2.78 -18.71
CA ILE A 368 4.14 -3.47 -19.96
C ILE A 368 3.81 -4.97 -19.86
N SER A 369 4.10 -5.59 -18.72
CA SER A 369 3.76 -7.00 -18.47
C SER A 369 2.24 -7.23 -18.51
N ASN A 370 1.46 -6.36 -17.87
CA ASN A 370 -0.01 -6.46 -17.85
C ASN A 370 -0.61 -6.24 -19.24
N VAL A 371 -0.12 -5.26 -20.00
CA VAL A 371 -0.60 -5.00 -21.36
C VAL A 371 -0.35 -6.22 -22.25
N LYS A 372 0.82 -6.86 -22.13
CA LYS A 372 1.14 -8.08 -22.91
C LYS A 372 0.19 -9.25 -22.62
N LYS A 373 -0.47 -9.30 -21.46
CA LYS A 373 -1.48 -10.33 -21.18
C LYS A 373 -2.69 -10.18 -22.12
N TYR A 374 -2.96 -8.97 -22.59
CA TYR A 374 -4.12 -8.63 -23.40
C TYR A 374 -3.68 -8.38 -24.85
N THR A 375 -3.87 -9.38 -25.72
CA THR A 375 -3.52 -9.26 -27.15
C THR A 375 -4.63 -8.62 -27.98
N GLU A 376 -5.89 -8.94 -27.67
CA GLU A 376 -7.07 -8.40 -28.32
C GLU A 376 -8.16 -8.19 -27.27
N ILE A 377 -8.63 -6.95 -27.09
CA ILE A 377 -9.71 -6.62 -26.17
C ILE A 377 -10.95 -6.31 -27.00
N THR A 378 -11.96 -7.17 -26.88
CA THR A 378 -13.28 -6.95 -27.50
C THR A 378 -14.26 -6.28 -26.55
N GLU A 379 -14.13 -6.52 -25.24
CA GLU A 379 -15.01 -5.99 -24.20
C GLU A 379 -14.23 -5.52 -22.98
N LEU A 380 -14.73 -4.47 -22.32
CA LEU A 380 -14.14 -3.94 -21.09
C LEU A 380 -14.57 -4.77 -19.88
N THR A 381 -13.60 -5.45 -19.26
CA THR A 381 -13.82 -6.13 -17.97
C THR A 381 -13.31 -5.26 -16.81
N PRO A 382 -13.86 -5.43 -15.59
CA PRO A 382 -13.32 -4.76 -14.41
C PRO A 382 -11.84 -5.07 -14.17
N GLU A 383 -11.39 -6.28 -14.51
CA GLU A 383 -9.99 -6.71 -14.41
C GLU A 383 -9.07 -5.81 -15.23
N ILE A 384 -9.36 -5.65 -16.53
CA ILE A 384 -8.58 -4.81 -17.46
C ILE A 384 -8.52 -3.36 -16.95
N LEU A 385 -9.67 -2.81 -16.55
CA LEU A 385 -9.73 -1.44 -16.05
C LEU A 385 -8.92 -1.27 -14.76
N ASN A 386 -9.02 -2.21 -13.84
CA ASN A 386 -8.32 -2.16 -12.57
C ASN A 386 -6.81 -2.39 -12.73
N GLU A 387 -6.36 -3.21 -13.67
CA GLU A 387 -4.93 -3.47 -13.93
C GLU A 387 -4.23 -2.35 -14.72
N LEU A 388 -4.94 -1.68 -15.64
CA LEU A 388 -4.34 -0.73 -16.58
C LEU A 388 -4.65 0.73 -16.27
N ILE A 389 -5.84 1.04 -15.76
CA ILE A 389 -6.30 2.43 -15.57
C ILE A 389 -6.21 2.82 -14.09
N GLU A 390 -5.54 3.93 -13.83
CA GLU A 390 -5.46 4.52 -12.49
C GLU A 390 -6.66 5.41 -12.21
N LYS A 391 -6.95 6.34 -13.12
CA LYS A 391 -8.06 7.29 -13.04
C LYS A 391 -8.43 7.84 -14.41
N ILE A 392 -9.65 8.33 -14.53
CA ILE A 392 -10.15 9.01 -15.72
C ILE A 392 -10.67 10.38 -15.28
N LEU A 393 -10.14 11.46 -15.87
CA LEU A 393 -10.60 12.82 -15.62
C LEU A 393 -11.58 13.21 -16.73
N VAL A 394 -12.74 13.69 -16.30
CA VAL A 394 -13.79 14.18 -17.21
C VAL A 394 -13.83 15.70 -17.12
N HIS A 395 -13.60 16.37 -18.24
CA HIS A 395 -13.69 17.81 -18.38
C HIS A 395 -15.12 18.27 -18.63
N GLN A 396 -15.35 19.57 -18.51
CA GLN A 396 -16.64 20.17 -18.86
C GLN A 396 -16.88 20.03 -20.37
N ALA A 397 -18.11 19.70 -20.76
CA ALA A 397 -18.48 19.68 -22.16
C ALA A 397 -18.59 21.11 -22.70
N GLU A 398 -17.92 21.36 -23.81
CA GLU A 398 -17.95 22.62 -24.54
C GLU A 398 -18.73 22.45 -25.85
N THR A 399 -19.21 23.55 -26.41
CA THR A 399 -19.88 23.54 -27.72
C THR A 399 -19.02 24.33 -28.69
N ILE A 400 -18.30 23.60 -29.55
CA ILE A 400 -17.46 24.16 -30.59
C ILE A 400 -18.16 23.87 -31.92
N ASP A 401 -18.39 24.91 -32.73
CA ASP A 401 -19.05 24.81 -34.04
C ASP A 401 -20.39 24.07 -34.04
N GLY A 402 -21.20 24.29 -33.00
CA GLY A 402 -22.52 23.67 -32.84
C GLY A 402 -22.49 22.18 -32.46
N LYS A 403 -21.30 21.57 -32.32
CA LYS A 403 -21.13 20.22 -31.81
C LYS A 403 -20.68 20.25 -30.36
N LYS A 404 -21.25 19.37 -29.53
CA LYS A 404 -20.77 19.19 -28.15
C LYS A 404 -19.49 18.37 -28.18
N THR A 405 -18.39 18.96 -27.72
CA THR A 405 -17.08 18.35 -27.56
C THR A 405 -16.76 18.24 -26.08
N GLN A 406 -16.14 17.14 -25.66
CA GLN A 406 -15.78 16.93 -24.26
C GLN A 406 -14.42 16.22 -24.21
N GLU A 407 -13.50 16.82 -23.48
CA GLU A 407 -12.16 16.26 -23.26
C GLU A 407 -12.17 15.24 -22.11
N ILE A 408 -11.40 14.17 -22.26
CA ILE A 408 -11.30 13.08 -21.30
C ILE A 408 -9.83 12.64 -21.21
N ASP A 409 -9.26 12.76 -20.02
CA ASP A 409 -7.90 12.29 -19.75
C ASP A 409 -7.93 10.91 -19.11
N ILE A 410 -7.28 9.95 -19.75
CA ILE A 410 -7.14 8.59 -19.22
C ILE A 410 -5.71 8.44 -18.68
N TYR A 411 -5.60 8.24 -17.36
CA TYR A 411 -4.33 7.98 -16.70
C TYR A 411 -4.11 6.48 -16.56
N TYR A 412 -3.07 5.98 -17.22
CA TYR A 412 -2.62 4.61 -17.12
C TYR A 412 -1.70 4.42 -15.91
N ARG A 413 -1.82 3.26 -15.25
CA ARG A 413 -1.01 2.94 -14.06
C ARG A 413 0.47 2.88 -14.42
N GLY A 414 1.30 3.55 -13.62
CA GLY A 414 2.75 3.57 -13.80
C GLY A 414 3.26 4.47 -14.94
N VAL A 415 2.40 4.87 -15.88
CA VAL A 415 2.81 5.62 -17.08
C VAL A 415 2.16 7.00 -17.17
N GLY A 416 0.96 7.18 -16.61
CA GLY A 416 0.20 8.42 -16.73
C GLY A 416 -0.53 8.53 -18.06
N ILE A 417 -0.60 9.74 -18.63
CA ILE A 417 -1.26 9.96 -19.93
C ILE A 417 -0.33 9.49 -21.05
N ILE A 418 -0.86 8.62 -21.92
CA ILE A 418 -0.17 8.16 -23.13
C ILE A 418 -0.63 9.03 -24.29
N SER A 419 0.29 9.79 -24.86
CA SER A 419 0.10 10.55 -26.08
C SER A 419 0.44 9.68 -27.28
N PHE A 420 -0.47 9.59 -28.26
CA PHE A 420 -0.19 8.93 -29.53
C PHE A 420 0.22 9.97 -30.57
N PRO A 421 1.20 9.68 -31.44
CA PRO A 421 1.37 10.45 -32.66
C PRO A 421 0.11 10.27 -33.53
N VAL A 422 -0.55 11.38 -33.87
CA VAL A 422 -1.88 11.37 -34.52
C VAL A 422 -1.75 11.35 -36.05
N SER A 423 -0.57 11.66 -36.61
CA SER A 423 -0.31 11.75 -38.05
C SER A 423 0.91 10.93 -38.52
N LEU A 424 0.98 10.66 -39.84
CA LEU A 424 2.16 10.06 -40.49
C LEU A 424 3.39 10.97 -40.33
N GLU A 425 3.20 12.28 -40.32
CA GLU A 425 4.24 13.29 -40.11
C GLU A 425 4.80 13.22 -38.68
N ASP A 426 3.94 13.02 -37.68
CA ASP A 426 4.35 12.82 -36.28
C ASP A 426 5.15 11.51 -36.13
N MET A 427 4.75 10.44 -36.81
CA MET A 427 5.51 9.18 -36.83
C MET A 427 6.88 9.36 -37.49
N THR A 428 6.97 10.09 -38.61
CA THR A 428 8.27 10.40 -39.22
C THR A 428 9.13 11.28 -38.33
N MET A 429 8.56 12.26 -37.63
CA MET A 429 9.30 13.12 -36.68
C MET A 429 9.85 12.31 -35.49
N VAL A 430 9.07 11.38 -34.95
CA VAL A 430 9.50 10.48 -33.88
C VAL A 430 10.62 9.56 -34.38
N ILE A 431 10.47 8.97 -35.56
CA ILE A 431 11.48 8.10 -36.19
C ILE A 431 12.78 8.87 -36.52
N GLU A 432 12.69 10.09 -37.04
CA GLU A 432 13.85 10.95 -37.35
C GLU A 432 14.58 11.39 -36.07
N LYS A 433 13.85 11.71 -35.00
CA LYS A 433 14.44 12.02 -33.70
C LYS A 433 15.27 10.84 -33.17
N MET A 434 14.76 9.61 -33.29
CA MET A 434 15.51 8.41 -32.90
C MET A 434 16.76 8.14 -33.74
N LEU A 435 16.66 8.33 -35.07
CA LEU A 435 17.80 8.13 -35.98
C LEU A 435 18.92 9.13 -35.65
N ASN A 436 18.57 10.38 -35.34
CA ASN A 436 19.53 11.40 -34.95
C ASN A 436 20.16 11.14 -33.58
N GLU A 437 19.41 10.59 -32.62
CA GLU A 437 19.95 10.22 -31.29
C GLU A 437 20.87 8.98 -31.33
N ARG A 438 20.67 8.06 -32.28
CA ARG A 438 21.60 6.94 -32.54
C ARG A 438 22.88 7.35 -33.27
N ILE A 439 22.85 8.46 -34.01
CA ILE A 439 24.03 9.00 -34.71
C ILE A 439 24.87 9.87 -33.76
N THR A 440 24.29 10.34 -32.65
CA THR A 440 24.94 11.21 -31.65
C THR A 440 25.33 10.51 -30.35
N ALA A 441 25.01 9.22 -30.18
CA ALA A 441 25.50 8.34 -29.12
C ALA A 441 26.66 7.47 -29.63
#